data_AF-A0A9Q4FYY2-F1
#
_entry.id   AF-A0A9Q4FYY2-F1
#
_cell.length_a   1.000
_cell.length_b   1.000
_cell.length_c   1.000
_cell.angle_alpha   90.00
_cell.angle_beta   90.00
_cell.angle_gamma   90.00
#
_symmetry.space_group_name_H-M   'P 1'
#
loop_
_entity.id
_entity.type
_entity.pdbx_description
1 polymer ?
#
loop_
_entity_poly.entity_id
_entity_poly.type
_entity_poly.pdbx_seq_one_letter_code
_entity_poly.pdbx_strand_id
1 'polypeptide(L)'
;MKRKFRIIISIILMIGIGISGYIFYAKNKLESDVIEHVMVEMNIPTESIESSEAFIANLPGLRNYMVSIKIENDTNTYFYYKNKNDDIILESYTDENGEEYIMD
;
A
#
# COMPACT_ATOMS: atom_id res chain seq x y z
N MET A 1 -3.25 -35.35 -25.02
CA MET A 1 -3.03 -34.84 -23.64
C MET A 1 -1.98 -33.74 -23.55
N LYS A 2 -0.75 -33.92 -24.07
CA LYS A 2 0.35 -32.94 -23.95
C LYS A 2 0.02 -31.53 -24.51
N ARG A 3 -0.69 -31.42 -25.64
CA ARG A 3 -1.10 -30.13 -26.23
C ARG A 3 -2.15 -29.38 -25.38
N LYS A 4 -3.17 -30.08 -24.88
CA LYS A 4 -4.19 -29.50 -23.99
C LYS A 4 -3.56 -29.06 -22.65
N PHE A 5 -2.65 -29.86 -22.11
CA PHE A 5 -1.90 -29.54 -20.89
C PHE A 5 -1.04 -28.28 -21.03
N ARG A 6 -0.31 -28.12 -22.16
CA ARG A 6 0.45 -26.89 -22.44
C ARG A 6 -0.45 -25.66 -22.50
N ILE A 7 -1.61 -25.76 -23.16
CA ILE A 7 -2.58 -24.65 -23.23
C ILE A 7 -3.07 -24.27 -21.84
N ILE A 8 -3.41 -25.25 -21.00
CA ILE A 8 -3.86 -25.01 -19.62
C ILE A 8 -2.77 -24.29 -18.81
N ILE A 9 -1.50 -24.74 -18.88
CA ILE A 9 -0.38 -24.07 -18.21
C ILE A 9 -0.21 -22.63 -18.70
N SER A 10 -0.27 -22.39 -20.00
CA SER A 10 -0.15 -21.05 -20.56
C SER A 10 -1.26 -20.10 -20.07
N ILE A 11 -2.49 -20.60 -19.93
CA ILE A 11 -3.61 -19.83 -19.38
C ILE A 11 -3.35 -19.49 -17.91
N ILE A 12 -2.93 -20.45 -17.10
CA ILE A 12 -2.63 -20.23 -15.67
C ILE A 12 -1.52 -19.18 -15.53
N LEU A 13 -0.47 -19.25 -16.34
CA LEU A 13 0.62 -18.26 -16.34
C LEU A 13 0.12 -16.87 -16.72
N MET A 14 -0.70 -16.74 -17.76
CA MET A 14 -1.27 -15.45 -18.17
C MET A 14 -2.14 -14.84 -17.06
N ILE A 15 -2.96 -15.65 -16.39
CA ILE A 15 -3.77 -15.21 -15.25
C ILE A 15 -2.88 -14.73 -14.10
N GLY A 16 -1.84 -15.52 -13.77
CA GLY A 16 -0.89 -15.15 -12.72
C GLY A 16 -0.19 -13.82 -13.01
N ILE A 17 0.26 -13.60 -14.24
CA ILE A 17 0.88 -12.33 -14.67
C ILE A 17 -0.11 -11.17 -14.56
N GLY A 18 -1.36 -11.37 -15.00
CA GLY A 18 -2.40 -10.35 -14.91
C GLY A 18 -2.70 -9.93 -13.47
N ILE A 19 -2.83 -10.90 -12.57
CA ILE A 19 -3.07 -10.63 -11.13
C ILE A 19 -1.87 -9.89 -10.52
N SER A 20 -0.64 -10.38 -10.73
CA SER A 20 0.56 -9.72 -10.20
C SER A 20 0.74 -8.30 -10.74
N GLY A 21 0.46 -8.09 -12.03
CA GLY A 21 0.52 -6.76 -12.64
C GLY A 21 -0.49 -5.79 -12.05
N TYR A 22 -1.72 -6.25 -11.79
CA TYR A 22 -2.74 -5.44 -11.12
C TYR A 22 -2.35 -5.07 -9.68
N ILE A 23 -1.85 -6.04 -8.90
CA ILE A 23 -1.39 -5.80 -7.52
C ILE A 23 -0.26 -4.77 -7.50
N PHE A 24 0.72 -4.92 -8.39
CA PHE A 24 1.85 -3.99 -8.50
C PHE A 24 1.38 -2.57 -8.85
N TYR A 25 0.46 -2.44 -9.82
CA TYR A 25 -0.13 -1.16 -10.18
C TYR A 25 -0.90 -0.53 -9.00
N ALA A 26 -1.75 -1.30 -8.33
CA ALA A 26 -2.55 -0.81 -7.20
C ALA A 26 -1.66 -0.33 -6.04
N LYS A 27 -0.61 -1.09 -5.71
CA LYS A 27 0.39 -0.72 -4.70
C LYS A 27 1.09 0.59 -5.04
N ASN A 28 1.70 0.69 -6.22
CA ASN A 28 2.47 1.88 -6.61
C ASN A 28 1.59 3.13 -6.72
N LYS A 29 0.36 2.97 -7.20
CA LYS A 29 -0.59 4.07 -7.28
C LYS A 29 -0.95 4.57 -5.88
N LEU A 30 -1.32 3.67 -4.97
CA LEU A 30 -1.64 4.04 -3.60
C LEU A 30 -0.46 4.72 -2.91
N GLU A 31 0.75 4.18 -3.10
CA GLU A 31 1.98 4.76 -2.56
C GLU A 31 2.22 6.19 -3.05
N SER A 32 2.10 6.42 -4.35
CA SER A 32 2.20 7.76 -4.94
C SER A 32 1.16 8.72 -4.38
N ASP A 33 -0.10 8.27 -4.26
CA ASP A 33 -1.21 9.09 -3.76
C ASP A 33 -1.01 9.45 -2.27
N VAL A 34 -0.48 8.52 -1.46
CA VAL A 34 -0.17 8.76 -0.03
C VAL A 34 1.00 9.73 0.12
N ILE A 35 2.07 9.56 -0.66
CA ILE A 35 3.20 10.50 -0.65
C ILE A 35 2.73 11.92 -1.01
N GLU A 36 1.89 12.06 -2.03
CA GLU A 36 1.32 13.36 -2.42
C GLU A 36 0.49 13.97 -1.28
N HIS A 37 -0.36 13.18 -0.62
CA HIS A 37 -1.15 13.61 0.54
C HIS A 37 -0.25 14.09 1.70
N VAL A 38 0.77 13.30 2.07
CA VAL A 38 1.74 13.65 3.12
C VAL A 38 2.48 14.94 2.78
N MET A 39 2.86 15.13 1.52
CA MET A 39 3.56 16.31 1.07
C MET A 39 2.71 17.58 1.06
N VAL A 40 1.51 17.48 0.49
CA VAL A 40 0.67 18.64 0.19
C VAL A 40 -0.21 19.00 1.39
N GLU A 41 -0.89 18.01 1.97
CA GLU A 41 -1.88 18.26 3.02
C GLU A 41 -1.24 18.36 4.39
N MET A 42 -0.22 17.55 4.67
CA MET A 42 0.51 17.60 5.94
C MET A 42 1.77 18.49 5.91
N ASN A 43 2.10 19.06 4.73
CA ASN A 43 3.24 19.98 4.56
C ASN A 43 4.58 19.37 4.99
N ILE A 44 4.77 18.06 4.76
CA ILE A 44 6.02 17.32 5.04
C ILE A 44 6.85 17.26 3.75
N PRO A 45 8.09 17.78 3.74
CA PRO A 45 8.94 17.68 2.56
C PRO A 45 9.25 16.22 2.19
N THR A 46 9.34 15.91 0.89
CA THR A 46 9.63 14.54 0.42
C THR A 46 10.96 14.03 0.95
N GLU A 47 11.95 14.91 1.07
CA GLU A 47 13.27 14.59 1.62
C GLU A 47 13.23 14.16 3.09
N SER A 48 12.17 14.52 3.81
CA SER A 48 11.94 14.11 5.20
C SER A 48 11.21 12.77 5.29
N ILE A 49 10.77 12.18 4.18
CA ILE A 49 10.20 10.83 4.17
C ILE A 49 11.36 9.83 4.08
N GLU A 50 11.67 9.19 5.21
CA GLU A 50 12.72 8.18 5.32
C GLU A 50 12.34 6.92 4.52
N SER A 51 11.08 6.49 4.64
CA SER A 51 10.58 5.36 3.87
C SER A 51 9.09 5.45 3.59
N SER A 52 8.73 4.84 2.46
CA SER A 52 7.37 4.63 2.00
C SER A 52 7.30 3.20 1.45
N GLU A 53 6.35 2.42 1.91
CA GLU A 53 6.15 1.06 1.42
C GLU A 53 4.67 0.71 1.35
N ALA A 54 4.17 0.45 0.13
CA ALA A 54 2.86 -0.18 -0.03
C ALA A 54 2.91 -1.66 0.35
N PHE A 55 1.86 -2.17 0.99
CA PHE A 55 1.73 -3.59 1.35
C PHE A 55 0.28 -4.08 1.37
N ILE A 56 0.11 -5.40 1.47
CA ILE A 56 -1.20 -6.04 1.65
C ILE A 56 -1.40 -6.30 3.14
N ALA A 57 -2.35 -5.60 3.77
CA ALA A 57 -2.59 -5.63 5.21
C ALA A 57 -3.48 -6.80 5.67
N ASN A 58 -4.12 -7.54 4.75
CA ASN A 58 -5.12 -8.57 5.03
C ASN A 58 -6.34 -8.05 5.83
N LEU A 59 -6.64 -6.75 5.72
CA LEU A 59 -7.84 -6.15 6.30
C LEU A 59 -9.02 -6.19 5.31
N PRO A 60 -10.27 -6.14 5.81
CA PRO A 60 -11.45 -6.15 4.94
C PRO A 60 -11.53 -4.93 4.03
N GLY A 61 -11.92 -5.16 2.77
CA GLY A 61 -12.27 -4.11 1.82
C GLY A 61 -11.06 -3.29 1.37
N LEU A 62 -11.23 -1.97 1.34
CA LEU A 62 -10.22 -1.05 0.80
C LEU A 62 -8.95 -0.97 1.65
N ARG A 63 -9.07 -1.28 2.96
CA ARG A 63 -7.95 -1.37 3.90
C ARG A 63 -7.00 -2.53 3.60
N ASN A 64 -7.36 -3.45 2.69
CA ASN A 64 -6.47 -4.54 2.31
C ASN A 64 -5.16 -4.04 1.68
N TYR A 65 -5.14 -2.84 1.09
CA TYR A 65 -3.93 -2.19 0.62
C TYR A 65 -3.64 -0.97 1.49
N MET A 66 -2.43 -0.88 1.99
CA MET A 66 -1.98 0.21 2.85
C MET A 66 -0.58 0.67 2.44
N VAL A 67 -0.19 1.84 2.92
CA VAL A 67 1.16 2.39 2.78
C VAL A 67 1.66 2.75 4.17
N SER A 68 2.82 2.22 4.54
CA SER A 68 3.55 2.68 5.72
C SER A 68 4.45 3.84 5.34
N ILE A 69 4.39 4.93 6.12
CA ILE A 69 5.25 6.10 5.97
C ILE A 69 6.09 6.26 7.24
N LYS A 70 7.39 6.39 7.06
CA LYS A 70 8.35 6.76 8.09
C LYS A 70 8.89 8.14 7.79
N ILE A 71 8.78 9.06 8.75
CA ILE A 71 9.31 10.42 8.65
C ILE A 71 10.63 10.48 9.42
N GLU A 72 11.63 11.15 8.85
CA GLU A 72 12.91 11.38 9.47
C GLU A 72 12.74 12.14 10.79
N ASN A 73 13.43 11.70 11.84
CA ASN A 73 13.35 12.24 13.20
C ASN A 73 11.97 12.10 13.88
N ASP A 74 11.03 11.37 13.29
CA ASP A 74 9.81 10.90 13.95
C ASP A 74 10.01 9.45 14.42
N THR A 75 9.59 9.15 15.64
CA THR A 75 9.67 7.79 16.19
C THR A 75 8.57 6.88 15.65
N ASN A 76 7.47 7.45 15.14
CA ASN A 76 6.31 6.70 14.71
C ASN A 76 6.44 6.18 13.27
N THR A 77 5.66 5.13 12.96
CA THR A 77 5.39 4.68 11.58
C THR A 77 3.89 4.82 11.34
N TYR A 78 3.50 5.50 10.28
CA TYR A 78 2.11 5.84 9.99
C TYR A 78 1.56 4.96 8.88
N PHE A 79 0.33 4.47 9.02
CA PHE A 79 -0.29 3.55 8.07
C PHE A 79 -1.51 4.18 7.43
N TYR A 80 -1.44 4.39 6.11
CA TYR A 80 -2.49 5.05 5.34
C TYR A 80 -3.17 4.06 4.40
N TYR A 81 -4.44 4.32 4.10
CA TYR A 81 -5.17 3.65 3.02
C TYR A 81 -6.02 4.66 2.24
N LYS A 82 -6.52 4.23 1.08
CA LYS A 82 -7.44 5.01 0.27
C LYS A 82 -8.89 4.54 0.48
N ASN A 83 -9.78 5.45 0.84
CA ASN A 83 -11.18 5.14 1.04
C ASN A 83 -11.97 5.11 -0.29
N LYS A 84 -13.28 4.85 -0.21
CA LYS A 84 -14.18 4.73 -1.38
C LYS A 84 -14.42 6.04 -2.14
N ASN A 85 -14.10 7.18 -1.53
CA ASN A 85 -14.23 8.51 -2.11
C ASN A 85 -12.90 9.01 -2.70
N ASP A 86 -11.90 8.13 -2.80
CA ASP A 86 -10.52 8.44 -3.18
C ASP A 86 -9.72 9.29 -2.17
N ASP A 87 -10.23 9.48 -0.94
CA ASP A 87 -9.50 10.18 0.12
C ASP A 87 -8.42 9.28 0.76
N ILE A 88 -7.28 9.87 1.13
CA ILE A 88 -6.25 9.21 1.92
C ILE A 88 -6.57 9.36 3.40
N ILE A 89 -6.60 8.24 4.12
CA ILE A 89 -6.98 8.17 5.54
C ILE A 89 -5.85 7.53 6.33
N LEU A 90 -5.46 8.16 7.43
CA LEU A 90 -4.60 7.57 8.45
C LEU A 90 -5.41 6.52 9.24
N GLU A 91 -5.06 5.24 9.13
CA GLU A 91 -5.72 4.16 9.86
C GLU A 91 -5.13 4.02 11.27
N SER A 92 -3.80 3.97 11.35
CA SER A 92 -3.09 3.78 12.61
C SER A 92 -1.67 4.33 12.53
N TYR A 93 -1.01 4.44 13.68
CA TYR A 93 0.44 4.56 13.75
C TYR A 93 1.00 3.63 14.83
N THR A 94 2.25 3.21 14.63
CA THR A 94 3.01 2.44 15.63
C THR A 94 4.11 3.33 16.21
N ASP A 95 4.23 3.35 17.53
CA ASP A 95 5.26 4.12 18.23
C ASP A 95 6.62 3.40 18.31
N GLU A 96 7.61 4.02 18.97
CA GLU A 96 8.94 3.44 19.21
C GLU A 96 8.93 2.14 20.03
N ASN A 97 7.89 1.91 20.82
CA ASN A 97 7.73 0.71 21.64
C ASN A 97 7.01 -0.41 20.88
N GLY A 98 6.55 -0.16 19.66
CA GLY A 98 5.76 -1.10 18.87
C GLY A 98 4.28 -1.10 19.25
N GLU A 99 3.79 -0.12 20.02
CA GLU A 99 2.38 0.00 20.36
C GLU A 99 1.61 0.66 19.20
N GLU A 100 0.50 0.05 18.80
CA GLU A 100 -0.35 0.53 17.72
C GLU A 100 -1.50 1.38 18.26
N TYR A 101 -1.70 2.54 17.64
CA TYR A 101 -2.75 3.49 17.96
C TYR A 101 -3.64 3.68 16.74
N ILE A 102 -4.91 3.30 16.86
CA ILE A 102 -5.90 3.36 15.79
C ILE A 102 -6.57 4.75 15.80
N MET A 103 -6.71 5.35 14.63
CA MET A 103 -7.44 6.60 14.42
C MET A 103 -8.87 6.26 13.98
N ASP A 104 -9.81 6.26 14.93
CA ASP A 104 -11.25 6.02 14.68
C ASP A 104 -11.91 7.09 13.78
#